data_AF-A0A3Q2W945-F1
#
_entry.id   AF-A0A3Q2W945-F1
#
_cell.length_a   1.000
_cell.length_b   1.000
_cell.length_c   1.000
_cell.angle_alpha   90.00
_cell.angle_beta   90.00
_cell.angle_gamma   90.00
#
_symmetry.space_group_name_H-M   'P 1'
#
loop_
_entity.id
_entity.type
_entity.pdbx_description
1 polymer ?
#
loop_
_entity_poly.entity_id
_entity_poly.type
_entity_poly.pdbx_seq_one_letter_code
_entity_poly.pdbx_strand_id
1 'polypeptide(L)'
;MFELIGSEASYLRSLGVAVNHFYKSQELKQTLSQTEHHILFSKIQHVMVASEKFLTDLESRLGENVLIPQVGDVVLQHCKHFQTLYVPYVTNMMYQENTNTFSTPCNKLESDPVCQRKTLKSFLVLPFQRITRIKLLTSDCNDNCYGHKARVNKICKSLHPLLESPSPSDGLLLNYRSEKEAWMKALSSRH
;
A
#
# COMPACT_ATOMS: atom_id res chain seq x y z
N MET A 1 -11.68 -9.35 12.19
CA MET A 1 -10.98 -8.34 13.01
C MET A 1 -9.51 -8.69 13.25
N PHE A 2 -9.20 -9.82 13.89
CA PHE A 2 -7.81 -10.25 14.15
C PHE A 2 -6.95 -10.37 12.89
N GLU A 3 -7.50 -10.87 11.78
CA GLU A 3 -6.80 -10.93 10.49
C GLU A 3 -6.45 -9.53 9.95
N LEU A 4 -7.34 -8.54 10.12
CA LEU A 4 -7.09 -7.16 9.69
C LEU A 4 -5.96 -6.52 10.51
N ILE A 5 -5.99 -6.69 11.85
CA ILE A 5 -4.96 -6.19 12.76
C ILE A 5 -3.62 -6.87 12.48
N GLY A 6 -3.59 -8.21 12.44
CA GLY A 6 -2.37 -8.97 12.19
C GLY A 6 -1.77 -8.68 10.81
N SER A 7 -2.60 -8.48 9.79
CA SER A 7 -2.14 -8.09 8.47
C SER A 7 -1.67 -6.63 8.39
N GLU A 8 -2.27 -5.69 9.14
CA GLU A 8 -1.78 -4.30 9.24
C GLU A 8 -0.43 -4.24 9.98
N ALA A 9 -0.28 -4.96 11.09
CA ALA A 9 0.98 -5.05 11.83
C ALA A 9 2.11 -5.65 10.96
N SER A 10 1.80 -6.69 10.19
CA SER A 10 2.75 -7.31 9.25
C SER A 10 3.11 -6.37 8.09
N TYR A 11 2.12 -5.62 7.58
CA TYR A 11 2.33 -4.59 6.58
C TYR A 11 3.23 -3.47 7.11
N LEU A 12 2.96 -2.94 8.30
CA LEU A 12 3.77 -1.90 8.94
C LEU A 12 5.21 -2.34 9.19
N ARG A 13 5.43 -3.59 9.60
CA ARG A 13 6.79 -4.13 9.75
C ARG A 13 7.56 -4.05 8.43
N SER A 14 6.91 -4.45 7.33
CA SER A 14 7.52 -4.46 6.00
C SER A 14 7.71 -3.02 5.45
N LEU A 15 6.72 -2.15 5.67
CA LEU A 15 6.81 -0.73 5.32
C LEU A 15 7.88 0.00 6.14
N GLY A 16 8.07 -0.42 7.38
CA GLY A 16 9.14 0.05 8.25
C GLY A 16 10.53 -0.25 7.68
N VAL A 17 10.73 -1.37 6.98
CA VAL A 17 11.98 -1.62 6.24
C VAL A 17 12.12 -0.63 5.09
N ALA A 18 11.06 -0.41 4.30
CA ALA A 18 11.06 0.56 3.20
C ALA A 18 11.46 1.97 3.67
N VAL A 19 10.97 2.40 4.83
CA VAL A 19 11.24 3.74 5.38
C VAL A 19 12.58 3.80 6.12
N ASN A 20 12.81 2.90 7.07
CA ASN A 20 13.95 3.02 7.97
C ASN A 20 15.26 2.54 7.35
N HIS A 21 15.21 1.55 6.46
CA HIS A 21 16.39 1.01 5.80
C HIS A 21 16.67 1.72 4.47
N PHE A 22 15.67 1.80 3.59
CA PHE A 22 15.89 2.34 2.25
C PHE A 22 15.72 3.86 2.18
N TYR A 23 14.56 4.41 2.56
CA TYR A 23 14.31 5.86 2.45
C TYR A 23 15.32 6.70 3.25
N LYS A 24 15.67 6.25 4.48
CA LYS A 24 16.61 6.96 5.36
C LYS A 24 18.09 6.67 5.05
N SER A 25 18.42 5.72 4.17
CA SER A 25 19.82 5.40 3.82
C SER A 25 20.53 6.62 3.24
N GLN A 26 21.66 6.97 3.85
CA GLN A 26 22.52 8.05 3.35
C GLN A 26 23.21 7.66 2.04
N GLU A 27 23.61 6.40 1.92
CA GLU A 27 24.27 5.87 0.72
C GLU A 27 23.34 5.94 -0.49
N LEU A 28 22.06 5.61 -0.28
CA LEU A 28 21.05 5.74 -1.33
C LEU A 28 20.78 7.21 -1.66
N LYS A 29 20.67 8.08 -0.65
CA LYS A 29 20.49 9.53 -0.86
C LYS A 29 21.66 10.20 -1.58
N GLN A 30 22.89 9.72 -1.40
CA GLN A 30 24.06 10.25 -2.09
C GLN A 30 24.12 9.82 -3.56
N THR A 31 23.46 8.70 -3.89
CA THR A 31 23.44 8.16 -5.25
C THR A 31 22.31 8.76 -6.09
N LEU A 32 21.24 9.22 -5.43
CA LEU A 32 20.07 9.81 -6.07
C LEU A 32 20.08 11.34 -5.95
N SER A 33 19.65 12.03 -6.99
CA SER A 33 19.24 13.43 -6.83
C SER A 33 18.05 13.54 -5.86
N GLN A 34 17.87 14.71 -5.25
CA GLN A 34 16.75 14.96 -4.35
C GLN A 34 15.38 14.70 -5.03
N THR A 35 15.29 14.98 -6.33
CA THR A 35 14.11 14.73 -7.16
C THR A 35 13.89 13.24 -7.38
N GLU A 36 14.92 12.48 -7.73
CA GLU A 36 14.82 11.01 -7.90
C GLU A 36 14.44 10.32 -6.59
N HIS A 37 15.04 10.73 -5.46
CA HIS A 37 14.67 10.22 -4.15
C HIS A 37 13.20 10.52 -3.82
N HIS A 38 12.74 11.75 -4.11
CA HIS A 38 11.34 12.13 -3.93
C HIS A 38 10.38 11.35 -4.83
N ILE A 39 10.74 11.09 -6.09
CA ILE A 39 9.91 10.27 -7.01
C ILE A 39 9.90 8.80 -6.55
N LEU A 40 11.06 8.26 -6.17
CA LEU A 40 11.26 6.87 -5.78
C LEU A 40 10.46 6.48 -4.55
N PHE A 41 10.42 7.36 -3.55
CA PHE A 41 9.73 7.06 -2.30
C PHE A 41 8.42 7.81 -2.14
N SER A 42 8.15 8.83 -2.96
CA SER A 42 6.92 9.64 -2.94
C SER A 42 6.52 9.98 -1.49
N LYS A 43 5.28 9.66 -1.10
CA LYS A 43 4.75 9.89 0.24
C LYS A 43 4.86 8.69 1.19
N ILE A 44 5.79 7.75 0.98
CA ILE A 44 5.86 6.49 1.75
C ILE A 44 5.94 6.71 3.28
N GLN A 45 6.62 7.75 3.73
CA GLN A 45 6.68 8.09 5.16
C GLN A 45 5.30 8.47 5.72
N HIS A 46 4.54 9.28 4.97
CA HIS A 46 3.18 9.65 5.36
C HIS A 46 2.24 8.44 5.31
N VAL A 47 2.44 7.53 4.35
CA VAL A 47 1.72 6.26 4.28
C VAL A 47 1.97 5.43 5.54
N MET A 48 3.23 5.36 6.00
CA MET A 48 3.59 4.64 7.23
C MET A 48 2.90 5.24 8.46
N VAL A 49 2.98 6.56 8.65
CA VAL A 49 2.32 7.25 9.78
C VAL A 49 0.81 7.04 9.77
N ALA A 50 0.18 7.12 8.58
CA ALA A 50 -1.24 6.87 8.45
C ALA A 50 -1.62 5.43 8.82
N SER A 51 -0.79 4.46 8.45
CA SER A 51 -0.98 3.06 8.80
C SER A 51 -0.73 2.75 10.28
N GLU A 52 0.25 3.40 10.91
CA GLU A 52 0.48 3.30 12.36
C GLU A 52 -0.75 3.78 13.14
N LYS A 53 -1.30 4.92 12.73
CA LYS A 53 -2.54 5.43 13.32
C LYS A 53 -3.71 4.48 13.11
N PHE A 54 -3.85 3.93 11.90
CA PHE A 54 -4.90 2.97 11.61
C PHE A 54 -4.79 1.70 12.45
N LEU A 55 -3.58 1.14 12.62
CA LEU A 55 -3.36 0.00 13.52
C LEU A 55 -3.74 0.35 14.97
N THR A 56 -3.30 1.50 15.46
CA THR A 56 -3.60 1.97 16.82
C THR A 56 -5.11 2.06 17.06
N ASP A 57 -5.86 2.64 16.11
CA ASP A 57 -7.32 2.77 16.24
C ASP A 57 -8.02 1.40 16.17
N LEU A 58 -7.48 0.44 15.40
CA LEU A 58 -7.98 -0.94 15.38
C LEU A 58 -7.72 -1.68 16.70
N GLU A 59 -6.54 -1.50 17.29
CA GLU A 59 -6.16 -2.10 18.58
C GLU A 59 -6.98 -1.51 19.73
N SER A 60 -7.22 -0.20 19.74
CA SER A 60 -8.10 0.46 20.71
C SER A 60 -9.51 -0.12 20.67
N ARG A 61 -10.08 -0.30 19.46
CA ARG A 61 -11.41 -0.92 19.30
C ARG A 61 -11.46 -2.35 19.82
N LEU A 62 -10.38 -3.12 19.65
CA LEU A 62 -10.29 -4.48 20.19
C LEU A 62 -10.31 -4.48 21.72
N GLY A 63 -9.58 -3.54 22.34
CA GLY A 63 -9.52 -3.37 23.79
C GLY A 63 -10.84 -2.93 24.42
N GLU A 64 -11.64 -2.13 23.70
CA GLU A 64 -12.95 -1.67 24.18
C GLU A 64 -13.99 -2.81 24.22
N ASN A 65 -14.00 -3.71 23.25
CA ASN A 65 -14.96 -4.81 23.23
C ASN A 65 -14.49 -5.96 22.30
N VAL A 66 -14.04 -7.05 22.91
CA VAL A 66 -13.54 -8.26 22.25
C VAL A 66 -14.61 -8.96 21.38
N LEU A 67 -15.90 -8.68 21.63
CA LEU A 67 -17.02 -9.27 20.90
C LEU A 67 -17.46 -8.45 19.67
N ILE A 68 -16.82 -7.31 19.34
CA ILE A 68 -17.23 -6.47 18.20
C ILE A 68 -16.81 -7.11 16.87
N PRO A 69 -17.76 -7.51 16.00
CA PRO A 69 -17.43 -8.04 14.67
C PRO A 69 -17.19 -6.93 13.63
N GLN A 70 -17.49 -5.66 13.95
CA GLN A 70 -17.58 -4.57 12.99
C GLN A 70 -16.44 -3.55 13.19
N VAL A 71 -15.51 -3.54 12.23
CA VAL A 71 -14.38 -2.56 12.12
C VAL A 71 -14.56 -1.60 10.94
N GLY A 72 -15.72 -1.67 10.28
CA GLY A 72 -16.00 -0.91 9.06
C GLY A 72 -15.91 0.60 9.29
N ASP A 73 -16.39 1.07 10.44
CA ASP A 73 -16.40 2.47 10.84
C ASP A 73 -14.97 3.03 11.02
N VAL A 74 -14.08 2.27 11.65
CA VAL A 74 -12.65 2.61 11.76
C VAL A 74 -12.03 2.70 10.37
N VAL A 75 -12.25 1.69 9.51
CA VAL A 75 -11.76 1.74 8.12
C VAL A 75 -12.27 2.99 7.39
N LEU A 76 -13.53 3.34 7.58
CA LEU A 76 -14.15 4.52 6.97
C LEU A 76 -13.54 5.84 7.44
N GLN A 77 -13.18 5.94 8.71
CA GLN A 77 -12.54 7.12 9.26
C GLN A 77 -11.20 7.40 8.57
N HIS A 78 -10.46 6.35 8.23
CA HIS A 78 -9.14 6.42 7.59
C HIS A 78 -9.19 6.51 6.07
N CYS A 79 -10.29 6.08 5.45
CA CYS A 79 -10.49 6.06 4.00
C CYS A 79 -10.10 7.38 3.30
N LYS A 80 -10.60 8.52 3.78
CA LYS A 80 -10.30 9.82 3.15
C LYS A 80 -8.81 10.14 3.21
N HIS A 81 -8.15 9.84 4.32
CA HIS A 81 -6.73 10.07 4.49
C HIS A 81 -5.89 9.15 3.59
N PHE A 82 -6.24 7.86 3.54
CA PHE A 82 -5.62 6.91 2.62
C PHE A 82 -5.76 7.35 1.16
N GLN A 83 -6.93 7.85 0.75
CA GLN A 83 -7.09 8.39 -0.60
C GLN A 83 -6.06 9.48 -0.92
N THR A 84 -5.84 10.43 0.00
CA THR A 84 -4.91 11.56 -0.22
C THR A 84 -3.43 11.15 -0.27
N LEU A 85 -3.09 9.97 0.26
CA LEU A 85 -1.71 9.49 0.36
C LEU A 85 -1.39 8.42 -0.69
N TYR A 86 -2.26 7.43 -0.83
CA TYR A 86 -2.04 6.29 -1.71
C TYR A 86 -2.25 6.64 -3.19
N VAL A 87 -3.18 7.55 -3.53
CA VAL A 87 -3.38 8.00 -4.92
C VAL A 87 -2.08 8.59 -5.51
N PRO A 88 -1.48 9.65 -4.94
CA PRO A 88 -0.24 10.20 -5.48
C PRO A 88 0.96 9.23 -5.35
N TYR A 89 0.95 8.34 -4.36
CA TYR A 89 1.99 7.31 -4.24
C TYR A 89 1.94 6.32 -5.41
N VAL A 90 0.77 5.76 -5.70
CA VAL A 90 0.57 4.77 -6.78
C VAL A 90 0.77 5.42 -8.15
N THR A 91 0.34 6.67 -8.36
CA THR A 91 0.64 7.42 -9.59
C THR A 91 2.14 7.50 -9.85
N ASN A 92 2.93 7.77 -8.81
CA ASN A 92 4.38 7.87 -8.94
C ASN A 92 5.07 6.50 -9.08
N MET A 93 4.43 5.42 -8.62
CA MET A 93 4.97 4.05 -8.71
C MET A 93 5.24 3.61 -10.16
N MET A 94 4.45 4.10 -11.12
CA MET A 94 4.67 3.86 -12.56
C MET A 94 5.99 4.45 -13.08
N TYR A 95 6.48 5.53 -12.45
CA TYR A 95 7.77 6.13 -12.76
C TYR A 95 8.94 5.40 -12.06
N GLN A 96 8.68 4.72 -10.93
CA GLN A 96 9.66 3.94 -10.17
C GLN A 96 10.12 2.67 -10.92
N GLU A 97 9.34 2.20 -11.90
CA GLU A 97 9.69 1.04 -12.73
C GLU A 97 10.79 1.37 -13.75
N ASN A 98 10.82 2.60 -14.28
CA ASN A 98 11.78 3.02 -15.30
C ASN A 98 13.15 3.38 -14.72
N THR A 99 13.26 3.54 -13.40
CA THR A 99 14.52 3.84 -12.72
C THR A 99 15.34 2.58 -12.47
N ASN A 100 15.58 1.77 -13.52
CA ASN A 100 16.39 0.55 -13.50
C ASN A 100 17.89 0.78 -13.21
N THR A 101 18.26 1.90 -12.60
CA THR A 101 19.63 2.42 -12.51
C THR A 101 20.24 2.44 -11.11
N PHE A 102 19.62 1.84 -10.08
CA PHE A 102 20.12 1.91 -8.70
C PHE A 102 21.03 0.74 -8.27
N SER A 103 21.77 0.17 -9.21
CA SER A 103 22.25 -1.22 -9.14
C SER A 103 23.34 -1.52 -8.11
N THR A 104 24.08 -0.54 -7.57
CA THR A 104 25.18 -0.87 -6.62
C THR A 104 24.79 -0.65 -5.15
N PRO A 105 24.27 0.52 -4.75
CA PRO A 105 23.87 0.74 -3.35
C PRO A 105 22.61 -0.05 -2.97
N CYS A 106 21.64 -0.22 -3.88
CA CYS A 106 20.47 -1.04 -3.59
C CYS A 106 20.86 -2.51 -3.38
N ASN A 107 21.75 -3.08 -4.21
CA ASN A 107 22.16 -4.47 -4.03
C ASN A 107 22.82 -4.71 -2.65
N LYS A 108 23.59 -3.74 -2.14
CA LYS A 108 24.15 -3.80 -0.79
C LYS A 108 23.05 -3.74 0.27
N LEU A 109 22.13 -2.79 0.18
CA LEU A 109 21.01 -2.66 1.13
C LEU A 109 20.09 -3.88 1.11
N GLU A 110 19.82 -4.46 -0.07
CA GLU A 110 19.00 -5.66 -0.24
C GLU A 110 19.65 -6.93 0.33
N SER A 111 20.99 -6.95 0.46
CA SER A 111 21.71 -8.06 1.08
C SER A 111 21.59 -8.10 2.60
N ASP A 112 21.12 -7.02 3.22
CA ASP A 112 20.91 -6.94 4.67
C ASP A 112 19.83 -7.96 5.13
N PRO A 113 20.06 -8.72 6.22
CA PRO A 113 19.08 -9.63 6.79
C PRO A 113 17.71 -8.99 7.07
N VAL A 114 17.65 -7.69 7.38
CA VAL A 114 16.39 -6.96 7.62
C VAL A 114 15.45 -7.01 6.40
N CYS A 115 16.02 -7.13 5.20
CA CYS A 115 15.28 -7.24 3.94
C CYS A 115 14.68 -8.63 3.73
N GLN A 116 15.11 -9.66 4.46
CA GLN A 116 14.58 -11.03 4.33
C GLN A 116 14.56 -11.55 2.88
N ARG A 117 15.63 -11.25 2.12
CA ARG A 117 15.78 -11.58 0.68
C ARG A 117 14.78 -10.89 -0.26
N LYS A 118 14.10 -9.85 0.22
CA LYS A 118 13.21 -9.00 -0.58
C LYS A 118 13.99 -7.84 -1.19
N THR A 119 13.62 -7.48 -2.41
CA THR A 119 14.21 -6.33 -3.13
C THR A 119 13.50 -5.04 -2.75
N LEU A 120 14.14 -3.88 -2.95
CA LEU A 120 13.54 -2.56 -2.76
C LEU A 120 12.21 -2.45 -3.51
N LYS A 121 12.16 -2.89 -4.77
CA LYS A 121 10.93 -2.89 -5.58
C LYS A 121 9.78 -3.64 -4.89
N SER A 122 10.07 -4.78 -4.26
CA SER A 122 9.05 -5.56 -3.53
C SER A 122 8.54 -4.89 -2.25
N PHE A 123 9.29 -3.94 -1.68
CA PHE A 123 8.81 -3.09 -0.59
C PHE A 123 8.00 -1.90 -1.12
N LEU A 124 8.39 -1.31 -2.26
CA LEU A 124 7.70 -0.17 -2.86
C LEU A 124 6.29 -0.50 -3.36
N VAL A 125 6.02 -1.77 -3.71
CA VAL A 125 4.67 -2.23 -4.11
C VAL A 125 3.72 -2.45 -2.93
N LEU A 126 4.22 -2.49 -1.69
CA LEU A 126 3.40 -2.82 -0.51
C LEU A 126 2.20 -1.88 -0.33
N PRO A 127 2.30 -0.55 -0.49
CA PRO A 127 1.14 0.33 -0.35
C PRO A 127 0.04 0.02 -1.37
N PHE A 128 0.42 -0.35 -2.59
CA PHE A 128 -0.53 -0.78 -3.59
C PHE A 128 -1.25 -2.08 -3.17
N GLN A 129 -0.50 -3.09 -2.73
CA GLN A 129 -1.07 -4.35 -2.23
C GLN A 129 -1.97 -4.15 -1.00
N ARG A 130 -1.68 -3.15 -0.17
CA ARG A 130 -2.47 -2.87 1.02
C ARG A 130 -3.83 -2.29 0.67
N ILE A 131 -3.88 -1.29 -0.22
CA ILE A 131 -5.15 -0.65 -0.57
C ILE A 131 -6.08 -1.61 -1.34
N THR A 132 -5.53 -2.54 -2.13
CA THR A 132 -6.32 -3.58 -2.79
C THR A 132 -6.90 -4.58 -1.80
N ARG A 133 -6.16 -4.97 -0.75
CA ARG A 133 -6.64 -5.84 0.34
C ARG A 133 -7.69 -5.21 1.23
N ILE A 134 -7.54 -3.93 1.60
CA ILE A 134 -8.54 -3.21 2.42
C ILE A 134 -9.92 -3.22 1.73
N LYS A 135 -9.97 -3.10 0.40
CA LYS A 135 -11.23 -3.22 -0.36
C LYS A 135 -11.90 -4.58 -0.18
N LEU A 136 -11.15 -5.67 -0.33
CA LEU A 136 -11.71 -7.03 -0.21
C LEU A 136 -12.32 -7.23 1.18
N LEU A 137 -11.58 -6.86 2.22
CA LEU A 137 -12.04 -6.96 3.61
C LEU A 137 -13.30 -6.12 3.89
N THR A 138 -13.47 -4.97 3.23
CA THR A 138 -14.70 -4.16 3.34
C THR A 138 -15.86 -4.67 2.49
N SER A 139 -15.59 -5.49 1.47
CA SER A 139 -16.61 -6.07 0.57
C SER A 139 -17.31 -7.26 1.21
N ASP A 140 -16.60 -7.99 2.08
CA ASP A 140 -17.09 -9.15 2.83
C ASP A 140 -17.87 -8.78 4.10
N CYS A 141 -17.93 -7.49 4.45
CA CYS A 141 -18.78 -7.00 5.54
C CYS A 141 -20.25 -6.95 5.10
N ASN A 142 -21.15 -7.58 5.87
CA ASN A 142 -22.59 -7.71 5.60
C ASN A 142 -23.32 -6.36 5.32
N ASP A 143 -24.49 -6.43 4.67
CA ASP A 143 -25.21 -5.32 4.03
C ASP A 143 -25.62 -4.12 4.90
N ASN A 144 -25.48 -4.17 6.23
CA ASN A 144 -25.69 -2.99 7.09
C ASN A 144 -24.63 -1.88 6.94
N CYS A 145 -23.63 -2.09 6.07
CA CYS A 145 -22.51 -1.20 5.83
C CYS A 145 -22.54 -0.49 4.45
N TYR A 146 -23.71 -0.22 3.87
CA TYR A 146 -23.85 0.42 2.54
C TYR A 146 -23.02 1.71 2.37
N GLY A 147 -22.98 2.58 3.39
CA GLY A 147 -22.15 3.80 3.36
C GLY A 147 -20.63 3.53 3.39
N HIS A 148 -20.23 2.43 4.01
CA HIS A 148 -18.83 1.97 4.09
C HIS A 148 -18.36 1.44 2.73
N LYS A 149 -19.17 0.60 2.08
CA LYS A 149 -18.92 0.07 0.73
C LYS A 149 -18.78 1.19 -0.31
N ALA A 150 -19.63 2.21 -0.26
CA ALA A 150 -19.62 3.31 -1.24
C ALA A 150 -18.34 4.17 -1.19
N ARG A 151 -17.83 4.49 0.01
CA ARG A 151 -16.62 5.33 0.15
C ARG A 151 -15.33 4.58 -0.14
N VAL A 152 -15.21 3.31 0.29
CA VAL A 152 -14.07 2.47 -0.11
C VAL A 152 -14.07 2.27 -1.62
N ASN A 153 -15.24 2.02 -2.22
CA ASN A 153 -15.36 1.98 -3.69
C ASN A 153 -14.99 3.31 -4.36
N LYS A 154 -15.22 4.46 -3.72
CA LYS A 154 -14.79 5.76 -4.25
C LYS A 154 -13.27 5.88 -4.32
N ILE A 155 -12.54 5.42 -3.29
CA ILE A 155 -11.06 5.36 -3.32
C ILE A 155 -10.61 4.45 -4.45
N CYS A 156 -11.22 3.29 -4.55
CA CYS A 156 -10.93 2.28 -5.56
C CYS A 156 -11.17 2.81 -6.98
N LYS A 157 -12.28 3.55 -7.19
CA LYS A 157 -12.59 4.24 -8.44
C LYS A 157 -11.60 5.38 -8.73
N SER A 158 -11.13 6.11 -7.73
CA SER A 158 -10.08 7.12 -7.93
C SER A 158 -8.74 6.50 -8.33
N LEU A 159 -8.48 5.26 -7.93
CA LEU A 159 -7.30 4.49 -8.34
C LEU A 159 -7.49 3.82 -9.72
N HIS A 160 -8.71 3.67 -10.21
CA HIS A 160 -9.03 2.94 -11.44
C HIS A 160 -8.39 3.53 -12.72
N PRO A 161 -8.45 4.85 -12.99
CA PRO A 161 -7.74 5.45 -14.13
C PRO A 161 -6.22 5.29 -14.04
N LEU A 162 -5.66 5.26 -12.82
CA LEU A 162 -4.24 5.03 -12.58
C LEU A 162 -3.83 3.58 -12.85
N LEU A 163 -4.78 2.65 -12.73
CA LEU A 163 -4.61 1.26 -13.09
C LEU A 163 -4.76 1.04 -14.60
N GLU A 164 -5.60 1.81 -15.30
CA GLU A 164 -5.87 1.65 -16.73
C GLU A 164 -4.78 2.23 -17.65
N SER A 165 -3.86 3.07 -17.14
CA SER A 165 -2.74 3.55 -17.94
C SER A 165 -1.89 2.38 -18.47
N PRO A 166 -1.46 2.38 -19.74
CA PRO A 166 -0.56 1.37 -20.27
C PRO A 166 0.76 1.42 -19.49
N SER A 167 1.08 0.36 -18.76
CA SER A 167 2.37 0.28 -18.07
C SER A 167 3.49 -0.01 -19.07
N PRO A 168 4.71 0.47 -18.81
CA PRO A 168 5.89 0.00 -19.51
C PRO A 168 6.13 -1.48 -19.20
N SER A 169 6.83 -2.13 -20.11
CA SER A 169 7.14 -3.56 -20.18
C SER A 169 8.06 -3.99 -19.03
N ASP A 170 7.59 -4.83 -18.08
CA ASP A 170 8.24 -6.10 -17.66
C ASP A 170 7.82 -6.67 -16.28
N GLY A 171 7.82 -8.01 -16.21
CA GLY A 171 8.15 -8.87 -15.06
C GLY A 171 7.41 -8.72 -13.73
N LEU A 172 7.71 -7.66 -12.97
CA LEU A 172 7.18 -7.46 -11.60
C LEU A 172 5.66 -7.29 -11.59
N LEU A 173 5.11 -6.86 -12.73
CA LEU A 173 3.69 -6.69 -12.90
C LEU A 173 2.95 -7.97 -13.29
N LEU A 174 3.52 -9.18 -13.27
CA LEU A 174 2.70 -10.39 -13.49
C LEU A 174 1.75 -10.67 -12.32
N ASN A 175 2.22 -10.50 -11.08
CA ASN A 175 1.35 -10.52 -9.89
C ASN A 175 0.47 -9.27 -9.82
N TYR A 176 0.98 -8.11 -10.24
CA TYR A 176 0.16 -6.91 -10.37
C TYR A 176 -0.93 -7.06 -11.43
N ARG A 177 -0.66 -7.70 -12.57
CA ARG A 177 -1.58 -7.91 -13.68
C ARG A 177 -2.63 -8.94 -13.29
N SER A 178 -2.28 -10.01 -12.59
CA SER A 178 -3.26 -10.97 -12.07
C SER A 178 -4.12 -10.35 -10.97
N GLU A 179 -3.54 -9.63 -10.01
CA GLU A 179 -4.29 -8.90 -8.97
C GLU A 179 -5.15 -7.78 -9.58
N LYS A 180 -4.63 -7.03 -10.57
CA LYS A 180 -5.32 -5.98 -11.34
C LYS A 180 -6.44 -6.55 -12.19
N GLU A 181 -6.23 -7.63 -12.94
CA GLU A 181 -7.27 -8.29 -13.75
C GLU A 181 -8.36 -8.88 -12.86
N ALA A 182 -7.99 -9.51 -11.74
CA ALA A 182 -8.95 -9.95 -10.73
C ALA A 182 -9.74 -8.75 -10.17
N TRP A 183 -9.08 -7.62 -9.97
CA TRP A 183 -9.71 -6.38 -9.52
C TRP A 183 -10.65 -5.75 -10.55
N MET A 184 -10.25 -5.71 -11.82
CA MET A 184 -11.03 -5.19 -12.94
C MET A 184 -12.26 -6.06 -13.17
N LYS A 185 -12.11 -7.40 -13.09
CA LYS A 185 -13.22 -8.36 -13.12
C LYS A 185 -14.17 -8.16 -11.93
N ALA A 186 -13.65 -7.95 -10.71
CA ALA A 186 -14.47 -7.69 -9.53
C ALA A 186 -15.22 -6.34 -9.59
N LEU A 187 -14.70 -5.36 -10.34
CA LEU A 187 -15.38 -4.09 -10.60
C LEU A 187 -16.45 -4.19 -11.69
N SER A 188 -16.20 -4.95 -12.76
CA SER A 188 -17.13 -5.10 -13.88
C SER A 188 -18.29 -6.05 -13.60
N SER A 189 -18.14 -7.00 -12.67
CA SER A 189 -19.17 -7.99 -12.30
C SER A 189 -20.27 -7.46 -11.35
N ARG A 190 -20.34 -6.14 -11.11
CA ARG A 190 -21.39 -5.49 -10.32
C ARG A 190 -22.12 -4.37 -11.06
N HIS A 191 -22.21 -4.46 -12.39
CA HIS A 191 -23.18 -3.71 -13.19
C HIS A 191 -24.28 -4.64 -13.68
#